data_AF-A0A2H0TZY5-F1
#
_entry.id   AF-A0A2H0TZY5-F1
#
_cell.length_a   1.000
_cell.length_b   1.000
_cell.length_c   1.000
_cell.angle_alpha   90.00
_cell.angle_beta   90.00
_cell.angle_gamma   90.00
#
_symmetry.space_group_name_H-M   'P 1'
#
loop_
_entity.id
_entity.type
_entity.pdbx_description
1 polymer ?
#
loop_
_entity_poly.entity_id
_entity_poly.type
_entity_poly.pdbx_seq_one_letter_code
_entity_poly.pdbx_strand_id
1 'polypeptide(L)' 'ESKREHEIDEKNYYRKEVRSGSFFRQVALPVPVQEDNVIAEFEDGVLKITCPKADENKSKKISVKVVKKNK' A
#
# COMPACT_ATOMS: atom_id res chain seq x y z
N GLU A 1 -9.68 7.89 11.90
CA GLU A 1 -11.09 7.74 12.30
C GLU A 1 -11.92 8.76 11.50
N SER A 2 -12.90 8.32 10.72
CA SER A 2 -13.77 9.22 9.95
C SER A 2 -14.93 9.61 10.87
N LYS A 3 -14.97 10.85 11.38
CA LYS A 3 -16.15 11.37 12.07
C LYS A 3 -17.31 11.44 11.08
N ARG A 4 -18.20 10.44 11.14
CA ARG A 4 -19.59 10.58 10.68
C ARG A 4 -20.42 10.94 11.90
N GLU A 5 -20.23 12.15 12.42
CA GLU A 5 -21.13 12.67 13.44
C GLU A 5 -22.38 13.15 12.71
N HIS A 6 -23.44 12.33 12.76
CA HIS A 6 -24.81 12.82 12.66
C HIS A 6 -25.12 13.58 13.95
N GLU A 7 -24.48 14.74 14.11
CA GLU A 7 -24.81 15.85 15.00
C GLU A 7 -23.62 16.77 14.91
N ILE A 8 -23.75 17.81 14.09
CA ILE A 8 -22.78 18.89 14.11
C ILE A 8 -23.57 20.14 14.50
N ASP A 9 -23.48 20.47 15.77
CA ASP A 9 -23.98 21.70 16.40
C ASP A 9 -23.06 22.91 16.07
N GLU A 10 -22.32 22.86 14.97
CA GLU A 10 -21.48 23.96 14.49
C GLU A 10 -22.28 24.79 13.48
N LYS A 11 -23.04 25.73 14.04
CA LYS A 11 -23.67 26.88 13.34
C LYS A 11 -22.91 27.25 12.04
N ASN A 12 -23.51 27.03 10.86
CA ASN A 12 -23.30 27.73 9.56
C ASN A 12 -23.15 26.90 8.26
N TYR A 13 -23.39 25.58 8.22
CA TYR A 13 -23.48 24.85 6.93
C TYR A 13 -24.87 24.23 6.70
N TYR A 14 -25.38 24.37 5.48
CA TYR A 14 -26.59 23.65 5.03
C TYR A 14 -26.26 22.18 4.67
N ARG A 15 -25.04 21.91 4.16
CA ARG A 15 -24.57 20.57 3.78
C ARG A 15 -23.05 20.48 3.75
N LYS A 16 -22.49 19.33 4.16
CA LYS A 16 -21.06 19.01 4.10
C LYS A 16 -20.83 17.79 3.19
N GLU A 17 -20.16 18.01 2.05
CA GLU A 17 -19.90 16.95 1.06
C GLU A 17 -18.46 16.42 1.11
N VAL A 18 -17.54 17.20 1.69
CA VAL A 18 -16.12 16.83 1.86
C VAL A 18 -15.93 16.00 3.11
N ARG A 19 -15.27 14.84 2.95
CA ARG A 19 -14.90 13.97 4.08
C ARG A 19 -13.78 14.61 4.88
N SER A 20 -13.91 14.57 6.21
CA SER A 20 -12.90 15.05 7.16
C SER A 20 -12.62 13.99 8.22
N GLY A 21 -11.39 13.92 8.71
CA GLY A 21 -10.95 12.99 9.75
C GLY A 21 -9.67 12.27 9.36
N SER A 22 -9.12 11.48 10.28
CA SER A 22 -7.89 10.72 10.02
C SER A 22 -8.18 9.52 9.11
N PHE A 23 -7.29 9.27 8.15
CA PHE A 23 -7.36 8.14 7.25
C PHE A 23 -6.09 7.28 7.35
N PHE A 24 -6.25 5.99 7.09
CA PHE A 24 -5.17 5.03 6.97
C PHE A 24 -5.46 4.09 5.80
N ARG A 25 -4.42 3.76 5.04
CA ARG A 25 -4.48 2.81 3.92
C ARG A 25 -3.23 1.95 3.96
N GLN A 26 -3.43 0.67 3.66
CA GLN A 26 -2.36 -0.30 3.46
C GLN A 26 -2.58 -0.92 2.08
N VAL A 27 -1.51 -0.98 1.28
CA VAL A 27 -1.53 -1.54 -0.07
C VAL A 27 -0.46 -2.61 -0.14
N ALA A 28 -0.85 -3.84 -0.46
CA ALA A 28 0.10 -4.92 -0.69
C ALA A 28 0.76 -4.74 -2.06
N LEU A 29 2.10 -4.75 -2.09
CA LEU A 29 2.86 -4.66 -3.34
C LEU A 29 3.02 -6.06 -3.96
N PRO A 30 2.96 -6.18 -5.30
CA PRO A 30 3.08 -7.46 -5.97
C PRO A 30 4.51 -8.02 -5.99
N VAL A 31 5.51 -7.20 -5.66
CA VAL A 31 6.93 -7.55 -5.67
C VAL A 31 7.65 -6.91 -4.47
N PRO A 32 8.79 -7.48 -4.05
CA PRO A 32 9.66 -6.84 -3.06
C PRO A 32 10.22 -5.51 -3.58
N VAL A 33 10.43 -4.55 -2.67
CA VAL A 33 10.96 -3.20 -2.98
C VAL A 33 12.17 -2.89 -2.10
N GLN A 34 13.01 -1.94 -2.53
CA GLN A 34 14.12 -1.43 -1.73
C GLN A 34 13.60 -0.40 -0.73
N GLU A 35 13.35 -0.82 0.51
CA GLU A 35 12.72 0.02 1.55
C GLU A 35 13.49 1.32 1.84
N ASP A 36 14.82 1.24 1.88
CA ASP A 36 15.69 2.40 2.16
C ASP A 36 15.65 3.48 1.06
N ASN A 37 15.17 3.13 -0.13
CA ASN A 37 15.15 4.00 -1.31
C ASN A 37 13.74 4.46 -1.70
N VAL A 38 12.76 4.35 -0.80
CA VAL A 38 11.39 4.85 -1.03
C VAL A 38 11.36 6.37 -0.98
N ILE A 39 10.69 6.98 -1.96
CA ILE A 39 10.53 8.45 -2.06
C ILE A 39 9.04 8.78 -2.00
N ALA A 40 8.69 9.84 -1.25
CA ALA A 40 7.32 10.35 -1.16
C ALA A 40 7.28 11.86 -1.46
N GLU A 41 6.35 12.26 -2.30
CA GLU A 41 6.15 13.64 -2.77
C GLU A 41 4.66 14.00 -2.64
N PHE A 42 4.35 15.20 -2.16
CA PHE A 42 2.98 15.70 -2.02
C PHE A 42 2.84 17.04 -2.74
N GLU A 43 2.02 17.04 -3.79
CA GLU A 43 1.80 18.20 -4.66
C GLU A 43 0.33 18.21 -5.11
N ASP A 44 -0.29 19.40 -5.12
CA ASP A 44 -1.69 19.61 -5.57
C ASP A 44 -2.73 18.65 -4.97
N GLY A 45 -2.55 18.26 -3.71
CA GLY A 45 -3.48 17.37 -3.01
C GLY A 45 -3.29 15.87 -3.31
N VAL A 46 -2.24 15.50 -4.04
CA VAL A 46 -1.92 14.10 -4.39
C VAL A 46 -0.62 13.67 -3.73
N LEU A 47 -0.69 12.57 -2.96
CA LEU A 47 0.49 11.91 -2.41
C LEU A 47 1.00 10.85 -3.41
N LYS A 48 2.19 11.08 -3.96
CA LYS A 48 2.89 10.13 -4.84
C LYS A 48 3.99 9.43 -4.07
N ILE A 49 3.93 8.10 -4.04
CA ILE A 49 4.95 7.24 -3.41
C ILE A 49 5.63 6.42 -4.49
N THR A 50 6.95 6.55 -4.62
CA THR A 50 7.77 5.82 -5.58
C THR A 50 8.59 4.77 -4.81
N CYS A 51 8.32 3.49 -5.07
CA CYS A 51 9.03 2.37 -4.45
C CYS A 51 9.84 1.61 -5.51
N PRO A 52 11.17 1.75 -5.53
CA PRO A 52 12.03 0.99 -6.44
C PRO A 52 11.91 -0.52 -6.20
N LYS A 53 11.81 -1.31 -7.26
CA LYS A 53 11.79 -2.77 -7.15
C LYS A 53 13.12 -3.26 -6.56
N ALA A 54 13.06 -4.25 -5.69
CA ALA A 54 14.26 -4.96 -5.26
C ALA A 54 14.84 -5.75 -6.44
N ASP A 55 16.15 -5.93 -6.44
CA ASP A 55 16.81 -6.74 -7.46
C ASP A 55 16.28 -8.19 -7.39
N GLU A 56 15.92 -8.72 -8.55
CA GLU A 56 15.44 -10.08 -8.66
C GLU A 56 16.57 -11.04 -8.27
N ASN A 57 16.40 -11.72 -7.13
CA ASN A 57 17.18 -12.92 -6.85
C ASN A 57 16.91 -13.91 -7.97
N LYS A 58 17.89 -14.09 -8.87
CA LYS A 58 17.84 -15.04 -10.00
C LYS A 58 17.21 -16.34 -9.52
N SER A 59 16.06 -16.71 -10.08
CA SER A 59 15.32 -17.90 -9.70
C SER A 59 16.27 -19.11 -9.65
N LYS A 60 16.40 -19.76 -8.49
CA LYS A 60 17.18 -20.99 -8.37
C LYS A 60 16.43 -22.08 -9.14
N LYS A 61 17.00 -22.57 -10.25
CA LYS A 61 16.49 -23.79 -10.91
C LYS A 61 16.66 -24.95 -9.95
N ILE A 62 15.56 -25.47 -9.43
CA ILE A 62 15.56 -26.66 -8.59
C ILE A 62 15.40 -27.87 -9.51
N SER A 63 16.47 -28.63 -9.70
CA SER A 63 16.42 -29.91 -10.43
C SER A 63 15.80 -30.99 -9.53
N VAL A 64 14.68 -31.57 -9.95
CA VAL A 64 14.05 -32.69 -9.25
C VAL A 64 14.79 -33.98 -9.57
N LYS A 65 15.37 -34.64 -8.55
CA LYS A 65 15.98 -35.97 -8.69
C LYS A 65 14.92 -37.05 -8.49
N VAL A 66 14.70 -37.88 -9.51
CA VAL A 66 13.83 -39.04 -9.42
C VAL A 66 14.61 -40.20 -8.80
N VAL A 67 14.23 -40.64 -7.60
CA VAL A 67 14.78 -41.85 -6.97
C VAL A 67 13.82 -43.01 -7.24
N LYS A 68 14.23 -43.96 -8.08
CA LYS A 68 13.49 -45.22 -8.26
C LYS A 68 13.83 -46.16 -7.11
N LYS A 69 12.82 -46.58 -6.33
CA LYS A 69 12.94 -47.74 -5.43
C LYS A 69 12.83 -49.01 -6.29
N ASN A 70 13.89 -49.82 -6.30
CA ASN A 70 13.82 -51.15 -6.91
C ASN A 70 12.93 -52.04 -6.01
N LYS A 71 12.07 -52.80 -6.69
CA LYS A 71 11.14 -53.77 -6.11
C LYS A 71 11.87 -55.07 -5.77
#